data_AF-A0A7W4GWE2-F1
#
_entry.id   AF-A0A7W4GWE2-F1
#
_cell.length_a   1.000
_cell.length_b   1.000
_cell.length_c   1.000
_cell.angle_alpha   90.00
_cell.angle_beta   90.00
_cell.angle_gamma   90.00
#
_symmetry.space_group_name_H-M   'P 1'
#
loop_
_entity.id
_entity.type
_entity.pdbx_description
1 polymer ?
#
loop_
_entity_poly.entity_id
_entity_poly.type
_entity_poly.pdbx_seq_one_letter_code
_entity_poly.pdbx_strand_id
1 'polypeptide(L)'
;MTAAEWIAERRELLDAATEGPWVAEFSGETGDCVVPHDAQSTMEAVAITRLYHCAGDANLIADARTSLPAALDALEAVLAEHERGHFGPILGFRCRRCITGSAGYAVPSPWPCGTVTAIESALRGES
;
A
#
# COMPACT_ATOMS: atom_id res chain seq x y z
N MET A 1 -11.43 4.89 8.32
CA MET A 1 -10.79 4.17 7.21
C MET A 1 -10.23 2.87 7.74
N THR A 2 -10.75 1.76 7.24
CA THR A 2 -10.24 0.40 7.46
C THR A 2 -9.06 0.12 6.52
N ALA A 3 -8.28 -0.92 6.79
CA ALA A 3 -7.21 -1.31 5.88
C ALA A 3 -7.75 -1.71 4.49
N ALA A 4 -8.93 -2.33 4.41
CA ALA A 4 -9.56 -2.71 3.15
C ALA A 4 -10.00 -1.48 2.32
N GLU A 5 -10.66 -0.51 2.95
CA GLU A 5 -10.97 0.78 2.31
C GLU A 5 -9.69 1.47 1.85
N TRP A 6 -8.63 1.39 2.67
CA TRP A 6 -7.37 2.03 2.32
C TRP A 6 -6.76 1.41 1.06
N ILE A 7 -6.71 0.08 0.98
CA ILE A 7 -6.16 -0.64 -0.17
C ILE A 7 -6.98 -0.38 -1.44
N ALA A 8 -8.31 -0.40 -1.34
CA ALA A 8 -9.19 -0.16 -2.47
C ALA A 8 -8.94 1.20 -3.13
N GLU A 9 -8.87 2.28 -2.34
CA GLU A 9 -8.59 3.62 -2.85
C GLU A 9 -7.20 3.70 -3.52
N ARG A 10 -6.19 3.01 -3.01
CA ARG A 10 -4.85 2.95 -3.59
C ARG A 10 -4.81 2.15 -4.90
N ARG A 11 -5.60 1.08 -5.02
CA ARG A 11 -5.78 0.35 -6.28
C ARG A 11 -6.50 1.21 -7.32
N GLU A 12 -7.55 1.92 -6.94
CA GLU A 12 -8.25 2.85 -7.84
C GLU A 12 -7.30 3.93 -8.40
N LEU A 13 -6.43 4.49 -7.56
CA LEU A 13 -5.40 5.44 -8.00
C LEU A 13 -4.38 4.80 -8.97
N LEU A 14 -3.99 3.56 -8.73
CA LEU A 14 -3.08 2.81 -9.61
C LEU A 14 -3.71 2.48 -10.96
N ASP A 15 -4.99 2.11 -10.97
CA ASP A 15 -5.74 1.78 -12.19
C ASP A 15 -6.03 3.02 -13.04
N ALA A 16 -6.21 4.18 -12.40
CA ALA A 16 -6.36 5.47 -13.09
C ALA A 16 -5.03 6.03 -13.62
N ALA A 17 -3.89 5.57 -13.12
CA ALA A 17 -2.57 6.02 -13.55
C ALA A 17 -2.11 5.30 -14.82
N THR A 18 -1.43 6.02 -15.72
CA THR A 18 -0.82 5.43 -16.92
C THR A 18 0.00 4.18 -16.56
N GLU A 19 -0.13 3.15 -17.39
CA GLU A 19 0.64 1.91 -17.24
C GLU A 19 2.14 2.21 -17.22
N GLY A 20 2.89 1.38 -16.49
CA GLY A 20 4.34 1.48 -16.40
C GLY A 20 5.09 0.45 -17.24
N PRO A 21 6.41 0.32 -17.05
CA PRO A 21 7.22 0.96 -16.01
C PRO A 21 7.48 2.46 -16.25
N TRP A 22 7.72 3.17 -15.15
CA TRP A 22 8.09 4.59 -15.13
C TRP A 22 9.57 4.69 -14.75
N VAL A 23 10.26 5.69 -15.26
CA VAL A 23 11.69 5.91 -15.02
C VAL A 23 11.94 7.36 -14.64
N ALA A 24 12.97 7.58 -13.82
CA ALA A 24 13.52 8.90 -13.59
C ALA A 24 14.46 9.28 -14.74
N GLU A 25 14.25 10.43 -15.34
CA GLU A 25 15.08 10.95 -16.42
C GLU A 25 15.49 12.41 -16.15
N PHE A 26 16.69 12.77 -16.56
CA PHE A 26 17.16 14.15 -16.50
C PHE A 26 16.91 14.85 -17.85
N SER A 27 16.07 15.88 -17.84
CA SER A 27 15.86 16.74 -19.00
C SER A 27 16.74 17.99 -18.89
N GLY A 28 17.59 18.27 -19.87
CA GLY A 28 18.49 19.43 -19.83
C GLY A 28 17.80 20.79 -19.66
N GLU A 29 16.55 20.94 -20.11
CA GLU A 29 15.77 22.18 -20.00
C GLU A 29 14.90 22.24 -18.73
N THR A 30 14.56 21.09 -18.17
CA THR A 30 13.52 20.98 -17.13
C THR A 30 14.06 20.39 -15.82
N GLY A 31 15.14 19.62 -15.80
CA GLY A 31 15.69 18.97 -14.61
C GLY A 31 15.15 17.54 -14.42
N ASP A 32 15.18 17.03 -13.18
CA ASP A 32 14.76 15.67 -12.87
C ASP A 32 13.24 15.51 -13.03
N CYS A 33 12.83 14.51 -13.82
CA CYS A 33 11.44 14.22 -14.14
C CYS A 33 11.14 12.71 -14.11
N VAL A 34 9.86 12.35 -14.06
CA VAL A 34 9.41 10.95 -14.14
C VAL A 34 8.58 10.77 -15.40
N VAL A 35 8.95 9.80 -16.22
CA VAL A 35 8.30 9.52 -17.52
C VAL A 35 8.04 8.03 -17.68
N PRO A 36 7.07 7.61 -18.51
CA PRO A 36 6.98 6.22 -18.96
C PRO A 36 8.28 5.78 -19.63
N HIS A 37 8.71 4.54 -19.39
CA HIS A 37 10.00 4.04 -19.90
C HIS A 37 10.13 4.03 -21.44
N ASP A 38 9.02 4.05 -22.15
CA ASP A 38 8.90 4.00 -23.61
C ASP A 38 8.70 5.37 -24.25
N ALA A 39 8.63 6.43 -23.44
CA ALA A 39 8.55 7.79 -23.93
C ALA A 39 9.78 8.13 -24.79
N GLN A 40 9.54 8.57 -26.03
CA GLN A 40 10.61 8.90 -26.99
C GLN A 40 11.20 10.30 -26.76
N SER A 41 10.48 11.16 -26.04
CA SER A 41 11.02 12.42 -25.52
C SER A 41 10.19 12.89 -24.32
N THR A 42 10.82 13.67 -23.45
CA THR A 42 10.15 14.37 -22.35
C THR A 42 9.08 15.35 -22.85
N MET A 43 9.21 15.86 -24.07
CA MET A 43 8.21 16.69 -24.73
C MET A 43 7.00 15.91 -25.23
N GLU A 44 7.18 14.70 -25.80
CA GLU A 44 6.07 13.82 -26.19
C GLU A 44 5.37 13.20 -24.99
N ALA A 45 6.12 12.99 -23.90
CA ALA A 45 5.53 12.51 -22.66
C ALA A 45 4.42 13.46 -22.19
N VAL A 46 4.53 14.79 -22.39
CA VAL A 46 3.59 15.87 -21.96
C VAL A 46 3.00 15.64 -20.55
N ALA A 47 3.62 14.77 -19.77
CA ALA A 47 3.06 14.21 -18.54
C ALA A 47 3.68 15.04 -17.46
N ILE A 48 3.07 16.20 -17.21
CA ILE A 48 3.20 16.99 -15.97
C ILE A 48 4.60 16.81 -15.38
N THR A 49 5.65 17.22 -16.12
CA THR A 49 7.02 17.13 -15.64
C THR A 49 7.14 18.15 -14.51
N ARG A 50 6.75 17.73 -13.31
CA ARG A 50 6.98 18.51 -12.11
C ARG A 50 8.46 18.33 -11.81
N LEU A 51 9.16 19.44 -11.81
CA LEU A 51 10.59 19.45 -11.55
C LEU A 51 10.80 19.01 -10.12
N TYR A 52 11.48 17.89 -9.96
CA TYR A 52 11.87 17.43 -8.65
C TYR A 52 13.15 18.13 -8.22
N HIS A 53 13.28 18.39 -6.91
CA HIS A 53 14.45 19.08 -6.38
C HIS A 53 15.71 18.21 -6.46
N CYS A 54 15.55 16.89 -6.57
CA CYS A 54 16.64 15.97 -6.79
C CYS A 54 16.20 14.69 -7.51
N ALA A 55 17.15 14.03 -8.17
CA ALA A 55 16.98 12.71 -8.79
C ALA A 55 16.46 11.65 -7.80
N GLY A 56 16.71 11.81 -6.49
CA GLY A 56 16.20 10.91 -5.46
C GLY A 56 14.66 10.89 -5.39
N ASP A 57 14.02 12.06 -5.46
CA ASP A 57 12.56 12.17 -5.44
C ASP A 57 11.93 11.54 -6.69
N ALA A 58 12.53 11.80 -7.86
CA ALA A 58 12.08 11.23 -9.13
C ALA A 58 12.18 9.69 -9.12
N ASN A 59 13.30 9.15 -8.63
CA ASN A 59 13.48 7.71 -8.48
C ASN A 59 12.46 7.08 -7.52
N LEU A 60 12.19 7.72 -6.39
CA LEU A 60 11.20 7.22 -5.42
C LEU A 60 9.79 7.15 -6.04
N ILE A 61 9.41 8.17 -6.80
CA ILE A 61 8.09 8.22 -7.45
C ILE A 61 7.99 7.21 -8.60
N ALA A 62 9.05 7.06 -9.39
CA ALA A 62 9.13 6.03 -10.42
C ALA A 62 9.01 4.62 -9.83
N ASP A 63 9.75 4.36 -8.74
CA ASP A 63 9.70 3.08 -8.02
C ASP A 63 8.30 2.81 -7.48
N ALA A 64 7.62 3.79 -6.89
CA ALA A 64 6.29 3.62 -6.31
C ALA A 64 5.28 3.03 -7.30
N ARG A 65 5.35 3.36 -8.60
CA ARG A 65 4.45 2.76 -9.61
C ARG A 65 4.66 1.25 -9.78
N THR A 66 5.89 0.79 -9.54
CA THR A 66 6.32 -0.60 -9.68
C THR A 66 6.18 -1.38 -8.37
N SER A 67 6.57 -0.77 -7.24
CA SER A 67 6.63 -1.43 -5.93
C SER A 67 5.29 -1.39 -5.18
N LEU A 68 4.44 -0.38 -5.41
CA LEU A 68 3.16 -0.25 -4.71
C LEU A 68 2.20 -1.42 -4.96
N PRO A 69 1.99 -1.93 -6.20
CA PRO A 69 1.13 -3.09 -6.41
C PRO A 69 1.55 -4.31 -5.58
N ALA A 70 2.84 -4.63 -5.56
CA ALA A 70 3.37 -5.74 -4.78
C ALA A 70 3.21 -5.52 -3.26
N ALA A 71 3.37 -4.27 -2.80
CA ALA A 71 3.12 -3.92 -1.40
C ALA A 71 1.63 -4.07 -1.01
N LEU A 72 0.71 -3.70 -1.90
CA LEU A 72 -0.73 -3.90 -1.70
C LEU A 72 -1.09 -5.39 -1.67
N ASP A 73 -0.54 -6.19 -2.60
CA ASP A 73 -0.75 -7.65 -2.63
C ASP A 73 -0.26 -8.31 -1.33
N ALA A 74 0.92 -7.92 -0.84
CA ALA A 74 1.46 -8.43 0.42
C ALA A 74 0.59 -8.03 1.62
N LEU A 75 0.09 -6.79 1.63
CA LEU A 75 -0.78 -6.29 2.69
C LEU A 75 -2.13 -7.02 2.71
N GLU A 76 -2.74 -7.24 1.54
CA GLU A 76 -3.96 -8.04 1.39
C GLU A 76 -3.75 -9.48 1.85
N ALA A 77 -2.62 -10.10 1.48
CA ALA A 77 -2.29 -11.46 1.91
C ALA A 77 -2.20 -11.56 3.44
N VAL A 78 -1.58 -10.58 4.10
CA VAL A 78 -1.55 -10.53 5.57
C VAL A 78 -2.95 -10.35 6.15
N LEU A 79 -3.75 -9.43 5.62
CA LEU A 79 -5.11 -9.19 6.11
C LEU A 79 -6.04 -10.39 5.88
N ALA A 80 -5.86 -11.14 4.79
CA ALA A 80 -6.60 -12.37 4.51
C ALA A 80 -6.34 -13.46 5.54
N GLU A 81 -5.14 -13.53 6.11
CA GLU A 81 -4.86 -14.43 7.24
C GLU A 81 -5.61 -14.00 8.51
N HIS A 82 -5.88 -12.70 8.68
CA HIS A 82 -6.58 -12.16 9.84
C HIS A 82 -8.09 -12.00 9.56
N GLU A 83 -8.83 -13.11 9.50
CA GLU A 83 -10.29 -13.06 9.27
C GLU A 83 -11.12 -12.85 10.54
N ARG A 84 -12.21 -12.08 10.39
CA ARG A 84 -13.26 -11.95 11.41
C ARG A 84 -14.12 -13.22 11.48
N GLY A 85 -13.99 -13.97 12.57
CA GLY A 85 -14.83 -15.12 12.90
C GLY A 85 -15.82 -14.84 14.02
N HIS A 86 -17.00 -15.47 13.99
CA HIS A 86 -17.97 -15.46 15.08
C HIS A 86 -17.85 -16.76 15.90
N PHE A 87 -17.50 -16.63 17.19
CA PHE A 87 -17.20 -17.75 18.09
C PHE A 87 -18.31 -17.97 19.14
N GLY A 88 -19.56 -17.77 18.71
CA GLY A 88 -20.75 -17.93 19.56
C GLY A 88 -21.01 -16.74 20.48
N PRO A 89 -22.07 -16.80 21.31
CA PRO A 89 -22.58 -15.65 22.05
C PRO A 89 -21.66 -15.16 23.16
N ILE A 90 -20.82 -16.03 23.73
CA ILE A 90 -19.92 -15.68 24.84
C ILE A 90 -18.66 -14.98 24.33
N LEU A 91 -18.05 -15.51 23.27
CA LEU A 91 -16.79 -14.97 22.74
C LEU A 91 -17.00 -13.91 21.65
N GLY A 92 -18.18 -13.87 21.01
CA GLY A 92 -18.49 -12.88 19.98
C GLY A 92 -17.54 -12.95 18.78
N PHE A 93 -17.20 -11.78 18.23
CA PHE A 93 -16.27 -11.69 17.09
C PHE A 93 -14.81 -11.72 17.54
N ARG A 94 -14.03 -12.59 16.89
CA ARG A 94 -12.60 -12.80 17.16
C ARG A 94 -11.84 -12.98 15.84
N CYS A 95 -10.54 -12.73 15.88
CA CYS A 95 -9.63 -13.09 14.79
C CYS A 95 -9.41 -14.60 14.77
N ARG A 96 -9.56 -15.22 13.60
CA ARG A 96 -9.37 -16.68 13.44
C ARG A 96 -7.91 -17.12 13.58
N ARG A 97 -6.96 -16.24 13.24
CA ARG A 97 -5.53 -16.54 13.22
C ARG A 97 -4.83 -16.28 14.54
N CYS A 98 -5.16 -15.17 15.19
CA CYS A 98 -4.50 -14.77 16.42
C CYS A 98 -5.12 -15.48 17.63
N ILE A 99 -4.25 -15.92 18.54
CA ILE A 99 -4.62 -16.44 19.86
C ILE A 99 -4.06 -15.51 20.94
N THR A 100 -4.79 -15.33 22.03
CA THR A 100 -4.30 -14.70 23.26
C THR A 100 -4.45 -15.66 24.43
N GLY A 101 -3.64 -15.43 25.47
CA GLY A 101 -3.62 -16.27 26.66
C GLY A 101 -2.38 -17.16 26.72
N SER A 102 -2.18 -17.81 27.86
CA SER A 102 -1.07 -18.73 28.10
C SER A 102 -1.40 -20.16 27.63
N ALA A 103 -0.37 -21.00 27.51
CA ALA A 103 -0.49 -22.41 27.14
C ALA A 103 -1.35 -23.17 28.18
N GLY A 104 -2.67 -23.24 27.93
CA GLY A 104 -3.68 -23.79 28.83
C GLY A 104 -5.03 -23.05 28.75
N TYR A 105 -5.02 -21.76 28.37
CA TYR A 105 -6.21 -20.92 28.23
C TYR A 105 -6.17 -20.09 26.94
N ALA A 106 -5.54 -20.61 25.88
CA ALA A 106 -5.44 -19.92 24.61
C ALA A 106 -6.84 -19.78 23.98
N VAL A 107 -7.27 -18.55 23.75
CA VAL A 107 -8.53 -18.22 23.09
C VAL A 107 -8.26 -17.37 21.85
N PRO A 108 -9.10 -17.45 20.80
CA PRO A 108 -9.02 -16.54 19.66
C PRO A 108 -9.01 -15.08 20.11
N SER A 109 -8.15 -14.25 19.51
CA SER A 109 -8.00 -12.85 19.91
C SER A 109 -9.25 -12.02 19.59
N PRO A 110 -9.61 -11.02 20.41
CA PRO A 110 -10.63 -10.04 20.06
C PRO A 110 -10.47 -9.51 18.63
N TRP A 111 -11.59 -9.28 17.95
CA TRP A 111 -11.61 -8.59 16.67
C TRP A 111 -11.82 -7.08 16.88
N PRO A 112 -11.05 -6.20 16.20
CA PRO A 112 -9.84 -6.50 15.42
C PRO A 112 -8.69 -6.95 16.32
N CYS A 113 -7.83 -7.84 15.83
CA CYS A 113 -6.65 -8.29 16.58
C CYS A 113 -5.52 -7.25 16.49
N GLY A 114 -4.50 -7.41 17.35
CA GLY A 114 -3.37 -6.48 17.43
C GLY A 114 -2.70 -6.18 16.08
N THR A 115 -2.52 -7.18 15.22
CA THR A 115 -1.95 -6.96 13.87
C THR A 115 -2.81 -6.04 13.00
N VAL A 116 -4.13 -6.28 12.93
CA VAL A 116 -5.05 -5.46 12.14
C VAL A 116 -5.09 -4.03 12.69
N THR A 117 -5.17 -3.87 14.01
CA THR A 117 -5.12 -2.55 14.65
C THR A 117 -3.83 -1.81 14.35
N ALA A 118 -2.68 -2.50 14.43
CA ALA A 118 -1.37 -1.90 14.13
C ALA A 118 -1.26 -1.46 12.67
N ILE A 119 -1.74 -2.28 11.73
CA ILE A 119 -1.79 -1.92 10.30
C ILE A 119 -2.68 -0.68 10.10
N GLU A 120 -3.90 -0.70 10.63
CA GLU A 120 -4.83 0.42 10.44
C GLU A 120 -4.31 1.73 11.04
N SER A 121 -3.64 1.71 12.19
CA SER A 121 -3.01 2.90 12.77
C SER A 121 -1.79 3.37 11.96
N ALA A 122 -0.97 2.45 11.44
CA ALA A 122 0.15 2.81 10.56
C ALA A 122 -0.34 3.48 9.27
N LEU A 123 -1.41 2.98 8.66
CA LEU A 123 -2.01 3.57 7.45
C LEU A 123 -2.65 4.95 7.71
N ARG A 124 -3.06 5.24 8.96
CA ARG A 124 -3.53 6.57 9.38
C ARG A 124 -2.39 7.54 9.73
N GLY A 125 -1.15 7.06 9.83
CA GLY A 125 0.00 7.86 10.29
C GLY A 125 0.01 8.11 11.80
N GLU A 126 -0.61 7.24 12.58
CA GLU A 126 -0.73 7.35 14.06
C GLU A 126 0.40 6.62 14.81
N SER A 127 1.56 6.45 14.18
CA SER A 127 2.69 5.66 14.70
C SER A 127 3.48 6.36 15.79
#